data_AF-A0A0D2Y625-F1
#
_entry.id   AF-A0A0D2Y625-F1
#
_cell.length_a   1.000
_cell.length_b   1.000
_cell.length_c   1.000
_cell.angle_alpha   90.00
_cell.angle_beta   90.00
_cell.angle_gamma   90.00
#
_symmetry.space_group_name_H-M   'P 1'
#
loop_
_entity.id
_entity.type
_entity.pdbx_description
1 polymer ?
#
loop_
_entity_poly.entity_id
_entity_poly.type
_entity_poly.pdbx_seq_one_letter_code
_entity_poly.pdbx_strand_id
1 'polypeptide(L)'
;MCMYDHQQDATSEPLPDNTEPFPWHIGVFDAHNHIGERVNSVSHLPSMKSRALGIMATRTQDQPLVASIAKFHGVKGPDCLSKGKTAVIAGYGRHPWFCHELFDDSLETPTYVPFEDVEDAKAQHYKAVLSPAPTDPAFWHYLPVPIALSTFISETRARLLEDPFAMVGEIGLDKPFRLPMQWTDPQPEPDPDRTPGGRQRRPLSQHRINLAHQKVVFMAHLKLAGELGRPVSVHGVQVHGILYDVLTECWKGHELRGRRSRDKEKRQGKTDQGQQDSPKPYPPRICLHSFSGKSDAVKQYIKPSIPAKIFFSFSKTNNLRSDEERKKAEDAIKIVPDNQILVESDLHTAGERMDNELEEMYRMICEVKGWVLDEGVGKIADNYREFVFG
;
A
#
# COMPACT_ATOMS: atom_id res chain seq x y z
N MET A 1 -4.15 1.61 -12.61
CA MET A 1 -3.82 2.87 -13.31
C MET A 1 -2.40 2.73 -13.87
N CYS A 2 -2.19 2.00 -14.98
CA CYS A 2 -0.86 1.99 -15.62
C CYS A 2 -0.82 3.15 -16.60
N MET A 3 -0.02 4.16 -16.24
CA MET A 3 0.13 5.37 -17.02
C MET A 3 0.93 5.11 -18.29
N TYR A 4 0.62 5.97 -19.25
CA TYR A 4 1.15 6.12 -20.58
C TYR A 4 2.68 6.21 -20.58
N ASP A 5 3.33 5.42 -21.44
CA ASP A 5 4.63 5.80 -21.98
C ASP A 5 4.38 6.95 -22.95
N HIS A 6 4.43 8.18 -22.45
CA HIS A 6 4.67 9.34 -23.29
C HIS A 6 6.15 9.71 -23.16
N GLN A 7 6.94 9.27 -24.15
CA GLN A 7 8.07 10.08 -24.59
C GLN A 7 7.50 11.38 -25.15
N GLN A 8 7.51 12.43 -24.34
CA GLN A 8 7.38 13.80 -24.83
C GLN A 8 8.55 14.59 -24.29
N ASP A 9 9.40 15.07 -25.21
CA ASP A 9 10.34 16.16 -24.99
C ASP A 9 9.54 17.38 -24.53
N ALA A 10 9.43 17.56 -23.21
CA ALA A 10 8.97 18.79 -22.60
C ALA A 10 10.22 19.61 -22.26
N THR A 11 10.39 20.73 -22.93
CA THR A 11 11.34 21.78 -22.55
C THR A 11 11.11 22.14 -21.08
N SER A 12 12.09 21.80 -20.25
CA SER A 12 12.11 22.05 -18.81
C SER A 12 12.08 23.55 -18.52
N GLU A 13 11.03 24.03 -17.86
CA GLU A 13 11.14 25.28 -17.10
C GLU A 13 12.14 25.07 -15.94
N PRO A 14 12.90 26.10 -15.54
CA PRO A 14 13.91 25.94 -14.50
C PRO A 14 13.24 25.68 -13.15
N LEU A 15 13.62 24.57 -12.51
CA LEU A 15 13.30 24.29 -11.11
C LEU A 15 13.78 25.45 -10.22
N PRO A 16 13.11 25.76 -9.10
CA PRO A 16 13.63 26.69 -8.10
C PRO A 16 15.03 26.23 -7.68
N ASP A 17 15.94 27.20 -7.57
CA ASP A 17 17.37 27.04 -7.36
C ASP A 17 17.66 26.31 -6.02
N ASN A 18 17.61 24.97 -6.04
CA ASN A 18 17.92 24.09 -4.91
C ASN A 18 19.43 24.07 -4.65
N THR A 19 19.95 25.21 -4.20
CA THR A 19 21.38 25.42 -3.92
C THR A 19 21.87 24.68 -2.68
N GLU A 20 20.98 24.28 -1.76
CA GLU A 20 21.36 23.50 -0.57
C GLU A 20 21.46 21.98 -0.87
N PRO A 21 22.58 21.32 -0.52
CA PRO A 21 22.73 19.87 -0.67
C PRO A 21 21.68 19.10 0.14
N PHE A 22 21.12 18.02 -0.43
CA PHE A 22 20.12 17.21 0.27
C PHE A 22 20.75 16.34 1.37
N PRO A 23 20.19 16.31 2.60
CA PRO A 23 20.81 15.67 3.74
C PRO A 23 20.54 14.16 3.80
N TRP A 24 21.01 13.42 2.77
CA TRP A 24 20.97 11.95 2.69
C TRP A 24 21.51 11.25 3.95
N HIS A 25 22.45 11.91 4.64
CA HIS A 25 23.08 11.43 5.87
C HIS A 25 22.13 11.36 7.09
N ILE A 26 20.94 11.94 7.04
CA ILE A 26 19.93 11.83 8.12
C ILE A 26 19.15 10.52 8.00
N GLY A 27 18.85 10.13 6.76
CA GLY A 27 18.12 8.92 6.43
C GLY A 27 16.86 9.24 5.64
N VAL A 28 16.81 8.76 4.41
CA VAL A 28 15.70 8.93 3.48
C VAL A 28 15.04 7.58 3.31
N PHE A 29 13.71 7.55 3.39
CA PHE A 29 12.95 6.33 3.44
C PHE A 29 11.86 6.34 2.39
N ASP A 30 11.69 5.22 1.71
CA ASP A 30 10.59 4.97 0.82
C ASP A 30 9.57 4.08 1.53
N ALA A 31 8.40 4.63 1.86
CA ALA A 31 7.32 3.89 2.52
C ALA A 31 6.68 2.83 1.64
N HIS A 32 6.76 2.98 0.32
CA HIS A 32 6.00 2.15 -0.60
C HIS A 32 6.56 2.20 -2.03
N ASN A 33 6.87 1.02 -2.56
CA ASN A 33 7.16 0.85 -3.97
C ASN A 33 6.88 -0.58 -4.45
N HIS A 34 7.05 -0.77 -5.76
CA HIS A 34 6.76 -2.01 -6.48
C HIS A 34 8.00 -2.65 -7.11
N ILE A 35 9.21 -2.42 -6.56
CA ILE A 35 10.43 -3.06 -7.11
C ILE A 35 10.37 -4.58 -6.96
N GLY A 36 9.53 -5.09 -6.05
CA GLY A 36 9.22 -6.51 -5.89
C GLY A 36 8.51 -7.14 -7.10
N GLU A 37 8.13 -6.36 -8.11
CA GLU A 37 7.62 -6.87 -9.39
C GLU A 37 8.73 -7.09 -10.44
N ARG A 38 9.95 -6.57 -10.21
CA ARG A 38 11.07 -6.64 -11.15
C ARG A 38 12.29 -7.34 -10.59
N VAL A 39 12.68 -8.44 -11.24
CA VAL A 39 13.75 -9.33 -10.77
C VAL A 39 15.10 -8.61 -10.71
N ASN A 40 15.44 -7.82 -11.74
CA ASN A 40 16.74 -7.14 -11.81
C ASN A 40 16.77 -5.85 -10.98
N SER A 41 15.64 -5.29 -10.56
CA SER A 41 15.65 -4.05 -9.75
C SER A 41 16.40 -4.23 -8.42
N VAL A 42 16.46 -5.46 -7.92
CA VAL A 42 17.15 -5.82 -6.66
C VAL A 42 18.66 -5.55 -6.76
N SER A 43 19.28 -5.64 -7.94
CA SER A 43 20.73 -5.40 -8.10
C SER A 43 21.13 -3.94 -7.87
N HIS A 44 20.17 -3.01 -7.90
CA HIS A 44 20.41 -1.59 -7.65
C HIS A 44 20.37 -1.20 -6.17
N LEU A 45 19.84 -2.06 -5.28
CA LEU A 45 19.76 -1.78 -3.84
C LEU A 45 21.10 -1.36 -3.21
N PRO A 46 22.26 -1.95 -3.54
CA PRO A 46 23.55 -1.52 -2.96
C PRO A 46 23.99 -0.11 -3.37
N SER A 47 23.50 0.41 -4.49
CA SER A 47 23.84 1.75 -5.02
C SER A 47 22.85 2.83 -4.63
N MET A 48 21.73 2.46 -4.00
CA MET A 48 20.71 3.39 -3.54
C MET A 48 21.25 4.29 -2.42
N LYS A 49 20.81 5.55 -2.39
CA LYS A 49 21.11 6.50 -1.32
C LYS A 49 20.09 6.43 -0.18
N SER A 50 18.85 6.04 -0.49
CA SER A 50 17.81 5.79 0.52
C SER A 50 18.18 4.65 1.48
N ARG A 51 17.79 4.77 2.75
CA ARG A 51 18.15 3.83 3.82
C ARG A 51 17.21 2.65 3.95
N ALA A 52 15.94 2.83 3.61
CA ALA A 52 15.00 1.71 3.61
C ALA A 52 13.92 1.88 2.56
N LEU A 53 13.48 0.73 2.05
CA LEU A 53 12.43 0.62 1.06
C LEU A 53 11.33 -0.33 1.57
N GLY A 54 10.09 0.14 1.64
CA GLY A 54 8.91 -0.69 1.78
C GLY A 54 8.51 -1.26 0.42
N ILE A 55 8.74 -2.56 0.20
CA ILE A 55 8.47 -3.20 -1.09
C ILE A 55 7.16 -4.00 -1.00
N MET A 56 6.19 -3.68 -1.84
CA MET A 56 4.87 -4.32 -1.80
C MET A 56 4.80 -5.50 -2.76
N ALA A 57 4.21 -6.61 -2.29
CA ALA A 57 3.78 -7.69 -3.16
C ALA A 57 2.35 -7.40 -3.66
N THR A 58 2.22 -7.07 -4.94
CA THR A 58 0.95 -6.62 -5.54
C THR A 58 0.03 -7.82 -5.85
N ARG A 59 0.59 -8.94 -6.33
CA ARG A 59 -0.12 -10.17 -6.74
C ARG A 59 0.51 -11.46 -6.18
N THR A 60 -0.07 -12.63 -6.51
CA THR A 60 0.39 -13.96 -6.04
C THR A 60 1.86 -14.19 -6.38
N GLN A 61 2.24 -13.82 -7.59
CA GLN A 61 3.54 -14.09 -8.19
C GLN A 61 4.66 -13.26 -7.56
N ASP A 62 4.33 -12.13 -6.94
CA ASP A 62 5.30 -11.25 -6.31
C ASP A 62 5.67 -11.74 -4.90
N GLN A 63 4.77 -12.47 -4.21
CA GLN A 63 4.98 -12.88 -2.82
C GLN A 63 6.31 -13.64 -2.60
N PRO A 64 6.66 -14.65 -3.43
CA PRO A 64 7.92 -15.38 -3.26
C PRO A 64 9.14 -14.52 -3.57
N LEU A 65 9.05 -13.61 -4.54
CA LEU A 65 10.14 -12.70 -4.90
C LEU A 65 10.40 -11.71 -3.77
N VAL A 66 9.34 -11.07 -3.24
CA VAL A 66 9.44 -10.18 -2.08
C VAL A 66 10.01 -10.92 -0.87
N ALA A 67 9.57 -12.15 -0.60
CA ALA A 67 10.13 -12.97 0.49
C ALA A 67 11.62 -13.29 0.28
N SER A 68 12.03 -13.62 -0.95
CA SER A 68 13.44 -13.82 -1.28
C SER A 68 14.26 -12.54 -1.03
N ILE A 69 13.79 -11.38 -1.48
CA ILE A 69 14.48 -10.09 -1.28
C ILE A 69 14.61 -9.80 0.22
N ALA A 70 13.53 -9.95 0.98
CA ALA A 70 13.50 -9.72 2.43
C ALA A 70 14.45 -10.66 3.20
N LYS A 71 14.64 -11.89 2.73
CA LYS A 71 15.61 -12.82 3.33
C LYS A 71 17.03 -12.26 3.31
N PHE A 72 17.44 -11.59 2.23
CA PHE A 72 18.80 -11.08 2.04
C PHE A 72 18.99 -9.61 2.45
N HIS A 73 17.95 -8.78 2.29
CA HIS A 73 18.00 -7.33 2.49
C HIS A 73 17.08 -6.82 3.60
N GLY A 74 16.25 -7.69 4.19
CA GLY A 74 15.26 -7.34 5.19
C GLY A 74 15.87 -6.78 6.46
N VAL A 75 15.18 -5.81 7.06
CA VAL A 75 15.55 -5.27 8.38
C VAL A 75 15.54 -6.37 9.44
N LYS A 76 16.48 -6.30 10.38
CA LYS A 76 16.56 -7.18 11.57
C LYS A 76 16.26 -6.46 12.88
N GLY A 77 15.90 -5.17 12.77
CA GLY A 77 15.59 -4.29 13.88
C GLY A 77 15.84 -2.83 13.52
N PRO A 78 15.47 -1.89 14.41
CA PRO A 78 15.59 -0.45 14.17
C PRO A 78 17.02 0.00 13.82
N ASP A 79 18.04 -0.62 14.41
CA ASP A 79 19.45 -0.28 14.20
C ASP A 79 19.91 -0.51 12.76
N CYS A 80 19.19 -1.31 11.97
CA CYS A 80 19.50 -1.53 10.55
C CYS A 80 19.36 -0.25 9.71
N LEU A 81 18.57 0.73 10.18
CA LEU A 81 18.34 2.01 9.50
C LEU A 81 19.41 3.07 9.80
N SER A 82 20.45 2.73 10.56
CA SER A 82 21.59 3.61 10.86
C SER A 82 22.77 3.42 9.90
N LYS A 83 22.78 2.35 9.10
CA LYS A 83 23.88 1.96 8.23
C LYS A 83 23.75 2.57 6.83
N GLY A 84 24.87 2.81 6.15
CA GLY A 84 24.92 3.25 4.75
C GLY A 84 24.55 2.18 3.71
N LYS A 85 23.62 1.28 4.06
CA LYS A 85 23.10 0.23 3.17
C LYS A 85 21.58 0.29 3.20
N THR A 86 20.97 0.22 2.03
CA THR A 86 19.51 0.15 1.89
C THR A 86 18.97 -1.16 2.43
N ALA A 87 18.10 -1.06 3.42
CA ALA A 87 17.34 -2.17 3.99
C ALA A 87 15.95 -2.28 3.35
N VAL A 88 15.33 -3.44 3.50
CA VAL A 88 14.00 -3.73 2.94
C VAL A 88 13.01 -4.02 4.06
N ILE A 89 11.79 -3.51 3.90
CA ILE A 89 10.63 -3.92 4.67
C ILE A 89 9.68 -4.57 3.66
N ALA A 90 9.40 -5.87 3.83
CA ALA A 90 8.46 -6.57 2.96
C ALA A 90 7.02 -6.17 3.28
N GLY A 91 6.22 -5.96 2.23
CA GLY A 91 4.76 -5.90 2.29
C GLY A 91 4.16 -7.15 1.65
N TYR A 92 3.36 -7.89 2.41
CA TYR A 92 2.60 -9.03 1.88
C TYR A 92 1.10 -8.73 1.90
N GLY A 93 0.42 -8.97 0.79
CA GLY A 93 -1.01 -8.73 0.67
C GLY A 93 -1.55 -8.99 -0.72
N ARG A 94 -2.83 -8.69 -0.92
CA ARG A 94 -3.48 -8.72 -2.23
C ARG A 94 -3.98 -7.32 -2.61
N HIS A 95 -3.41 -6.77 -3.67
CA HIS A 95 -3.88 -5.51 -4.24
C HIS A 95 -5.33 -5.64 -4.73
N PRO A 96 -6.19 -4.61 -4.58
CA PRO A 96 -7.58 -4.66 -5.05
C PRO A 96 -7.73 -5.05 -6.52
N TRP A 97 -6.74 -4.76 -7.36
CA TRP A 97 -6.73 -5.15 -8.78
C TRP A 97 -6.79 -6.67 -9.01
N PHE A 98 -6.25 -7.45 -8.07
CA PHE A 98 -6.12 -8.90 -8.17
C PHE A 98 -7.03 -9.65 -7.20
N CYS A 99 -7.91 -8.97 -6.46
CA CYS A 99 -8.79 -9.64 -5.50
C CYS A 99 -9.89 -10.49 -6.17
N HIS A 100 -10.12 -10.33 -7.48
CA HIS A 100 -10.96 -11.22 -8.29
C HIS A 100 -10.38 -12.64 -8.42
N GLU A 101 -9.10 -12.84 -8.09
CA GLU A 101 -8.49 -14.17 -8.06
C GLU A 101 -8.77 -14.90 -6.73
N LEU A 102 -9.52 -14.28 -5.81
CA LEU A 102 -9.84 -14.83 -4.50
C LEU A 102 -11.35 -15.00 -4.36
N PHE A 103 -11.79 -16.07 -3.70
CA PHE A 103 -13.19 -16.27 -3.30
C PHE A 103 -13.31 -16.41 -1.79
N ASP A 104 -14.42 -15.93 -1.24
CA ASP A 104 -14.74 -16.08 0.18
C ASP A 104 -15.29 -17.49 0.45
N ASP A 105 -14.42 -18.34 0.99
CA ASP A 105 -14.71 -19.73 1.33
C ASP A 105 -15.36 -19.89 2.71
N SER A 106 -15.64 -18.78 3.42
CA SER A 106 -16.39 -18.81 4.69
C SER A 106 -17.92 -18.75 4.50
N LEU A 107 -18.39 -18.44 3.29
CA LEU A 107 -19.80 -18.38 2.96
C LEU A 107 -20.40 -19.79 2.87
N GLU A 108 -21.68 -19.93 3.26
CA GLU A 108 -22.43 -21.18 3.09
C GLU A 108 -22.47 -21.63 1.62
N THR A 109 -22.58 -20.66 0.71
CA THR A 109 -22.50 -20.87 -0.74
C THR A 109 -21.40 -19.98 -1.33
N PRO A 110 -20.14 -20.46 -1.39
CA PRO A 110 -19.04 -19.72 -2.00
C PRO A 110 -19.28 -19.46 -3.49
N THR A 111 -18.63 -18.43 -4.02
CA THR A 111 -18.75 -18.08 -5.45
C THR A 111 -17.94 -19.00 -6.38
N TYR A 112 -17.04 -19.81 -5.82
CA TYR A 112 -16.24 -20.81 -6.54
C TYR A 112 -16.29 -22.14 -5.77
N VAL A 113 -16.51 -23.23 -6.50
CA VAL A 113 -16.67 -24.57 -5.92
C VAL A 113 -15.73 -25.55 -6.66
N PRO A 114 -14.65 -26.04 -6.03
CA PRO A 114 -13.58 -26.77 -6.73
C PRO A 114 -13.96 -28.13 -7.33
N PHE A 115 -15.11 -28.70 -6.96
CA PHE A 115 -15.54 -30.04 -7.39
C PHE A 115 -16.47 -30.05 -8.61
N GLU A 116 -16.80 -28.88 -9.14
CA GLU A 116 -17.53 -28.73 -10.41
C GLU A 116 -16.57 -28.71 -11.61
N ASP A 117 -17.10 -28.66 -12.83
CA ASP A 117 -16.29 -28.36 -14.01
C ASP A 117 -15.55 -27.03 -13.80
N VAL A 118 -14.24 -27.01 -14.06
CA VAL A 118 -13.38 -25.86 -13.72
C VAL A 118 -13.84 -24.59 -14.43
N GLU A 119 -14.30 -24.69 -15.68
CA GLU A 119 -14.71 -23.51 -16.44
C GLU A 119 -16.11 -23.04 -16.03
N ASP A 120 -17.02 -23.94 -15.66
CA ASP A 120 -18.31 -23.57 -15.07
C ASP A 120 -18.14 -22.91 -13.69
N ALA A 121 -17.26 -23.46 -12.84
CA ALA A 121 -16.94 -22.90 -11.53
C ALA A 121 -16.27 -21.51 -11.67
N LYS A 122 -15.34 -21.35 -12.62
CA LYS A 122 -14.78 -20.04 -12.96
C LYS A 122 -15.85 -19.08 -13.47
N ALA A 123 -16.76 -19.55 -14.33
CA ALA A 123 -17.86 -18.73 -14.84
C ALA A 123 -18.74 -18.22 -13.69
N GLN A 124 -19.13 -19.09 -12.76
CA GLN A 124 -19.91 -18.73 -11.57
C GLN A 124 -19.20 -17.64 -10.76
N HIS A 125 -17.93 -17.83 -10.46
CA HIS A 125 -17.15 -16.89 -9.66
C HIS A 125 -17.03 -15.53 -10.33
N TYR A 126 -16.53 -15.50 -11.56
CA TYR A 126 -16.26 -14.24 -12.26
C TYR A 126 -17.52 -13.49 -12.64
N LYS A 127 -18.64 -14.18 -12.89
CA LYS A 127 -19.96 -13.53 -13.06
C LYS A 127 -20.47 -12.91 -11.75
N ALA A 128 -20.17 -13.51 -10.60
CA ALA A 128 -20.59 -12.99 -9.31
C ALA A 128 -19.76 -11.80 -8.82
N VAL A 129 -18.44 -11.81 -9.06
CA VAL A 129 -17.53 -10.79 -8.49
C VAL A 129 -17.22 -9.63 -9.44
N LEU A 130 -17.56 -9.74 -10.73
CA LEU A 130 -17.32 -8.68 -11.72
C LEU A 130 -18.61 -7.94 -12.11
N SER A 131 -18.47 -6.65 -12.43
CA SER A 131 -19.55 -5.81 -12.94
C SER A 131 -19.10 -4.93 -14.12
N PRO A 132 -19.81 -4.94 -15.27
CA PRO A 132 -20.89 -5.88 -15.59
C PRO A 132 -20.38 -7.33 -15.59
N ALA A 133 -21.26 -8.31 -15.37
CA ALA A 133 -20.86 -9.71 -15.41
C ALA A 133 -20.38 -10.10 -16.82
N PRO A 134 -19.26 -10.85 -16.98
CA PRO A 134 -18.82 -11.33 -18.28
C PRO A 134 -19.83 -12.29 -18.90
N THR A 135 -20.11 -12.09 -20.19
CA THR A 135 -21.01 -12.93 -20.99
C THR A 135 -20.26 -13.84 -21.96
N ASP A 136 -19.06 -13.45 -22.37
CA ASP A 136 -18.19 -14.22 -23.27
C ASP A 136 -17.33 -15.22 -22.49
N PRO A 137 -17.48 -16.55 -22.72
CA PRO A 137 -16.66 -17.57 -22.08
C PRO A 137 -15.16 -17.41 -22.24
N ALA A 138 -14.71 -16.88 -23.38
CA ALA A 138 -13.29 -16.65 -23.59
C ALA A 138 -12.66 -15.76 -22.50
N PHE A 139 -13.45 -14.84 -21.93
CA PHE A 139 -12.98 -13.95 -20.88
C PHE A 139 -12.61 -14.69 -19.60
N TRP A 140 -13.47 -15.56 -19.06
CA TRP A 140 -13.14 -16.28 -17.83
C TRP A 140 -12.24 -17.49 -18.08
N HIS A 141 -12.26 -18.09 -19.27
CA HIS A 141 -11.29 -19.13 -19.65
C HIS A 141 -9.85 -18.63 -19.49
N TYR A 142 -9.61 -17.35 -19.84
CA TYR A 142 -8.30 -16.71 -19.72
C TYR A 142 -7.91 -16.31 -18.28
N LEU A 143 -8.88 -16.15 -17.37
CA LEU A 143 -8.62 -15.80 -15.97
C LEU A 143 -8.12 -17.02 -15.18
N PRO A 144 -7.34 -16.82 -14.10
CA PRO A 144 -6.82 -17.92 -13.31
C PRO A 144 -7.93 -18.70 -12.58
N VAL A 145 -7.58 -19.83 -12.00
CA VAL A 145 -8.47 -20.52 -11.05
C VAL A 145 -8.51 -19.73 -9.74
N PRO A 146 -9.69 -19.34 -9.22
CA PRO A 146 -9.79 -18.64 -7.94
C PRO A 146 -9.19 -19.43 -6.77
N ILE A 147 -8.53 -18.73 -5.85
CA ILE A 147 -7.91 -19.28 -4.64
C ILE A 147 -8.80 -18.95 -3.44
N ALA A 148 -8.93 -19.89 -2.50
CA ALA A 148 -9.67 -19.65 -1.26
C ALA A 148 -9.00 -18.52 -0.45
N LEU A 149 -9.80 -17.54 -0.01
CA LEU A 149 -9.32 -16.40 0.76
C LEU A 149 -8.63 -16.86 2.06
N SER A 150 -9.18 -17.87 2.74
CA SER A 150 -8.57 -18.45 3.94
C SER A 150 -7.16 -19.01 3.70
N THR A 151 -6.94 -19.63 2.53
CA THR A 151 -5.64 -20.19 2.13
C THR A 151 -4.65 -19.06 1.91
N PHE A 152 -5.01 -18.04 1.14
CA PHE A 152 -4.13 -16.89 0.89
C PHE A 152 -3.77 -16.13 2.19
N ILE A 153 -4.74 -15.93 3.08
CA ILE A 153 -4.51 -15.30 4.39
C ILE A 153 -3.59 -16.16 5.28
N SER A 154 -3.73 -17.48 5.24
CA SER A 154 -2.86 -18.40 6.00
C SER A 154 -1.42 -18.37 5.50
N GLU A 155 -1.20 -18.35 4.18
CA GLU A 155 0.14 -18.19 3.61
C GLU A 155 0.75 -16.82 3.94
N THR A 156 -0.06 -15.76 3.89
CA THR A 156 0.36 -14.41 4.27
C THR A 156 0.76 -14.36 5.75
N ARG A 157 -0.02 -15.00 6.63
CA ARG A 157 0.34 -15.16 8.05
C ARG A 157 1.70 -15.85 8.21
N ALA A 158 1.94 -16.94 7.50
CA ALA A 158 3.21 -17.66 7.59
C ALA A 158 4.41 -16.76 7.25
N ARG A 159 4.31 -15.97 6.17
CA ARG A 159 5.35 -15.00 5.79
C ARG A 159 5.57 -13.92 6.84
N LEU A 160 4.50 -13.36 7.40
CA LEU A 160 4.57 -12.35 8.47
C LEU A 160 5.11 -12.89 9.79
N LEU A 161 5.00 -14.19 10.06
CA LEU A 161 5.60 -14.83 11.22
C LEU A 161 7.10 -15.10 11.00
N GLU A 162 7.49 -15.46 9.77
CA GLU A 162 8.89 -15.66 9.38
C GLU A 162 9.69 -14.33 9.32
N ASP A 163 9.03 -13.23 8.91
CA ASP A 163 9.61 -11.88 8.92
C ASP A 163 8.89 -10.98 9.96
N PRO A 164 9.45 -10.85 11.18
CA PRO A 164 8.85 -10.04 12.25
C PRO A 164 8.74 -8.55 11.98
N PHE A 165 9.34 -8.02 10.91
CA PHE A 165 9.28 -6.59 10.59
C PHE A 165 8.51 -6.31 9.30
N ALA A 166 8.02 -7.34 8.62
CA ALA A 166 7.16 -7.19 7.46
C ALA A 166 5.83 -6.51 7.83
N MET A 167 5.29 -5.78 6.86
CA MET A 167 3.98 -5.14 6.91
C MET A 167 2.96 -5.89 6.06
N VAL A 168 1.68 -5.54 6.21
CA VAL A 168 0.63 -6.04 5.32
C VAL A 168 0.36 -5.01 4.24
N GLY A 169 0.59 -5.37 2.98
CA GLY A 169 0.46 -4.46 1.86
C GLY A 169 0.95 -5.05 0.54
N GLU A 170 0.53 -4.53 -0.60
CA GLU A 170 -0.48 -3.48 -0.74
C GLU A 170 -1.89 -4.07 -0.71
N ILE A 171 -2.79 -3.48 0.09
CA ILE A 171 -4.18 -3.92 0.26
C ILE A 171 -5.10 -2.71 0.15
N GLY A 172 -6.38 -2.85 -0.19
CA GLY A 172 -7.29 -1.71 -0.16
C GLY A 172 -8.43 -1.80 -1.15
N LEU A 173 -8.82 -0.64 -1.69
CA LEU A 173 -9.99 -0.48 -2.55
C LEU A 173 -9.67 0.40 -3.77
N ASP A 174 -10.08 -0.04 -4.96
CA ASP A 174 -9.98 0.72 -6.21
C ASP A 174 -11.30 0.61 -6.99
N LYS A 175 -12.07 1.70 -7.00
CA LYS A 175 -13.34 1.77 -7.76
C LYS A 175 -13.15 1.93 -9.28
N PRO A 176 -12.20 2.72 -9.80
CA PRO A 176 -12.04 2.88 -11.24
C PRO A 176 -11.42 1.69 -11.98
N PHE A 177 -10.69 0.80 -11.29
CA PHE A 177 -9.97 -0.28 -11.93
C PHE A 177 -10.88 -1.23 -12.73
N ARG A 178 -10.40 -1.60 -13.91
CA ARG A 178 -11.01 -2.56 -14.82
C ARG A 178 -9.98 -3.64 -15.14
N LEU A 179 -10.42 -4.89 -15.26
CA LEU A 179 -9.54 -6.00 -15.61
C LEU A 179 -8.98 -5.82 -17.02
N PRO A 180 -7.73 -6.22 -17.29
CA PRO A 180 -7.18 -6.20 -18.64
C PRO A 180 -7.96 -7.14 -19.56
N MET A 181 -7.99 -6.84 -20.86
CA MET A 181 -8.49 -7.76 -21.88
C MET A 181 -7.58 -9.01 -21.98
N GLN A 182 -8.09 -10.07 -22.61
CA GLN A 182 -7.28 -11.21 -23.02
C GLN A 182 -6.19 -10.80 -24.01
N TRP A 183 -5.15 -11.63 -24.15
CA TRP A 183 -4.13 -11.38 -25.17
C TRP A 183 -4.72 -11.48 -26.57
N THR A 184 -4.16 -10.67 -27.47
CA THR A 184 -4.27 -10.93 -28.91
C THR A 184 -3.41 -12.13 -29.27
N ASP A 185 -3.83 -12.90 -30.27
CA ASP A 185 -3.03 -13.97 -30.87
C ASP A 185 -2.18 -13.38 -32.02
N PRO A 186 -0.83 -13.48 -32.02
CA PRO A 186 0.02 -14.16 -31.03
C PRO A 186 0.24 -13.35 -29.75
N GLN A 187 0.39 -14.07 -28.63
CA GLN A 187 0.75 -13.49 -27.35
C GLN A 187 2.17 -12.90 -27.42
N PRO A 188 2.40 -11.67 -26.91
CA PRO A 188 3.74 -11.09 -26.82
C PRO A 188 4.67 -11.93 -25.93
N GLU A 189 5.96 -11.91 -26.24
CA GLU A 189 6.97 -12.54 -25.38
C GLU A 189 6.94 -11.92 -23.97
N PRO A 190 6.95 -12.75 -22.91
CA PRO A 190 7.02 -12.25 -21.55
C PRO A 190 8.29 -11.42 -21.32
N ASP A 191 8.14 -10.28 -20.65
CA ASP A 191 9.28 -9.50 -20.14
C ASP A 191 10.01 -10.34 -19.07
N PRO A 192 11.26 -10.80 -19.32
CA PRO A 192 11.97 -11.67 -18.39
C PRO A 192 12.32 -10.97 -17.07
N ASP A 193 12.28 -9.63 -17.05
CA ASP A 193 12.53 -8.84 -15.85
C ASP A 193 11.28 -8.71 -14.97
N ARG A 194 10.09 -9.10 -15.42
CA ARG A 194 8.83 -8.93 -14.65
C ARG A 194 8.23 -10.24 -14.22
N THR A 195 7.67 -10.26 -13.00
CA THR A 195 6.79 -11.35 -12.58
C THR A 195 5.57 -11.45 -13.51
N PRO A 196 5.08 -12.67 -13.83
CA PRO A 196 3.94 -12.85 -14.72
C PRO A 196 2.63 -12.37 -14.07
N GLY A 197 1.59 -12.15 -14.89
CA GLY A 197 0.23 -11.84 -14.42
C GLY A 197 -0.12 -10.34 -14.36
N GLY A 198 0.82 -9.44 -14.66
CA GLY A 198 0.54 -8.00 -14.74
C GLY A 198 -0.35 -7.59 -15.93
N ARG A 199 -0.75 -6.31 -15.97
CA ARG A 199 -1.49 -5.75 -17.13
C ARG A 199 -0.69 -5.86 -18.43
N GLN A 200 0.64 -5.65 -18.36
CA GLN A 200 1.55 -5.74 -19.52
C GLN A 200 1.02 -4.99 -20.76
N ARG A 201 0.62 -3.72 -20.55
CA ARG A 201 0.06 -2.79 -21.56
C ARG A 201 -1.26 -3.19 -22.23
N ARG A 202 -1.84 -4.34 -21.88
CA ARG A 202 -3.15 -4.76 -22.40
C ARG A 202 -4.22 -3.67 -22.22
N PRO A 203 -5.11 -3.45 -23.21
CA PRO A 203 -6.28 -2.60 -23.04
C PRO A 203 -7.13 -3.06 -21.85
N LEU A 204 -7.85 -2.13 -21.25
CA LEU A 204 -8.76 -2.45 -20.15
C LEU A 204 -10.12 -2.88 -20.71
N SER A 205 -10.67 -3.97 -20.16
CA SER A 205 -12.03 -4.41 -20.41
C SER A 205 -13.06 -3.46 -19.78
N GLN A 206 -14.34 -3.80 -19.90
CA GLN A 206 -15.41 -3.11 -19.16
C GLN A 206 -15.57 -3.62 -17.72
N HIS A 207 -15.04 -4.80 -17.41
CA HIS A 207 -15.31 -5.53 -16.17
C HIS A 207 -14.53 -4.93 -15.00
N ARG A 208 -15.24 -4.43 -14.00
CA ARG A 208 -14.71 -3.98 -12.71
C ARG A 208 -14.94 -5.04 -11.66
N ILE A 209 -14.14 -5.03 -10.60
CA ILE A 209 -14.38 -5.89 -9.45
C ILE A 209 -15.41 -5.22 -8.55
N ASN A 210 -16.44 -5.95 -8.17
CA ASN A 210 -17.49 -5.50 -7.27
C ASN A 210 -16.87 -4.97 -5.97
N LEU A 211 -17.27 -3.76 -5.58
CA LEU A 211 -16.68 -3.12 -4.40
C LEU A 211 -16.97 -3.92 -3.11
N ALA A 212 -18.11 -4.61 -3.04
CA ALA A 212 -18.41 -5.53 -1.96
C ALA A 212 -17.36 -6.66 -1.85
N HIS A 213 -16.93 -7.22 -2.99
CA HIS A 213 -15.89 -8.25 -3.03
C HIS A 213 -14.53 -7.70 -2.59
N GLN A 214 -14.16 -6.51 -3.08
CA GLN A 214 -12.91 -5.85 -2.65
C GLN A 214 -12.89 -5.63 -1.13
N LYS A 215 -14.03 -5.24 -0.53
CA LYS A 215 -14.15 -5.05 0.93
C LYS A 215 -13.92 -6.33 1.72
N VAL A 216 -14.45 -7.47 1.27
CA VAL A 216 -14.27 -8.76 1.94
C VAL A 216 -12.79 -9.12 2.01
N VAL A 217 -12.10 -9.04 0.88
CA VAL A 217 -10.65 -9.32 0.81
C VAL A 217 -9.86 -8.32 1.65
N PHE A 218 -10.17 -7.02 1.56
CA PHE A 218 -9.49 -5.98 2.34
C PHE A 218 -9.66 -6.18 3.85
N MET A 219 -10.88 -6.48 4.31
CA MET A 219 -11.19 -6.74 5.72
C MET A 219 -10.42 -7.94 6.27
N ALA A 220 -10.26 -9.02 5.49
CA ALA A 220 -9.49 -10.19 5.91
C ALA A 220 -8.01 -9.85 6.16
N HIS A 221 -7.41 -8.99 5.33
CA HIS A 221 -6.03 -8.52 5.53
C HIS A 221 -5.90 -7.59 6.75
N LEU A 222 -6.87 -6.69 6.97
CA LEU A 222 -6.86 -5.80 8.13
C LEU A 222 -6.95 -6.57 9.44
N LYS A 223 -7.81 -7.60 9.50
CA LYS A 223 -7.91 -8.50 10.66
C LYS A 223 -6.59 -9.23 10.91
N LEU A 224 -5.98 -9.81 9.87
CA LEU A 224 -4.67 -10.46 9.99
C LEU A 224 -3.60 -9.48 10.53
N ALA A 225 -3.57 -8.25 10.01
CA ALA A 225 -2.63 -7.23 10.45
C ALA A 225 -2.85 -6.84 11.91
N GLY A 226 -4.10 -6.66 12.33
CA GLY A 226 -4.44 -6.36 13.72
C GLY A 226 -4.07 -7.50 14.67
N GLU A 227 -4.34 -8.73 14.27
CA GLU A 227 -4.02 -9.90 15.08
C GLU A 227 -2.52 -10.06 15.34
N LEU A 228 -1.70 -9.75 14.34
CA LEU A 228 -0.25 -9.84 14.40
C LEU A 228 0.44 -8.51 14.78
N GLY A 229 -0.32 -7.44 15.06
CA GLY A 229 0.22 -6.11 15.37
C GLY A 229 1.03 -5.47 14.22
N ARG A 230 0.75 -5.83 12.97
CA ARG A 230 1.49 -5.37 11.79
C ARG A 230 0.99 -4.02 11.29
N PRO A 231 1.90 -3.12 10.85
CA PRO A 231 1.48 -1.95 10.10
C PRO A 231 0.90 -2.38 8.75
N VAL A 232 0.03 -1.53 8.18
CA VAL A 232 -0.53 -1.76 6.84
C VAL A 232 -0.24 -0.59 5.90
N SER A 233 -0.05 -0.91 4.62
CA SER A 233 -0.05 0.06 3.52
C SER A 233 -1.32 -0.11 2.68
N VAL A 234 -2.10 0.97 2.56
CA VAL A 234 -3.47 0.93 2.06
C VAL A 234 -3.66 1.71 0.76
N HIS A 235 -4.11 1.01 -0.27
CA HIS A 235 -4.57 1.53 -1.55
C HIS A 235 -5.98 2.15 -1.46
N GLY A 236 -6.17 3.31 -2.08
CA GLY A 236 -7.48 3.98 -2.06
C GLY A 236 -7.72 4.94 -3.20
N VAL A 237 -8.35 4.48 -4.29
CA VAL A 237 -8.69 5.32 -5.45
C VAL A 237 -10.20 5.50 -5.63
N GLN A 238 -10.67 6.75 -5.53
CA GLN A 238 -12.10 7.15 -5.60
C GLN A 238 -13.03 6.43 -4.60
N VAL A 239 -12.50 6.14 -3.42
CA VAL A 239 -13.18 5.36 -2.37
C VAL A 239 -13.03 5.95 -0.96
N HIS A 240 -12.53 7.18 -0.80
CA HIS A 240 -12.11 7.71 0.50
C HIS A 240 -13.12 7.54 1.65
N GLY A 241 -14.41 7.81 1.42
CA GLY A 241 -15.46 7.60 2.44
C GLY A 241 -15.70 6.12 2.73
N ILE A 242 -15.74 5.29 1.69
CA ILE A 242 -15.95 3.84 1.81
C ILE A 242 -14.76 3.17 2.51
N LEU A 243 -13.55 3.63 2.21
CA LEU A 243 -12.31 3.18 2.85
C LEU A 243 -12.34 3.53 4.35
N TYR A 244 -12.73 4.76 4.69
CA TYR A 244 -12.89 5.19 6.07
C TYR A 244 -13.92 4.35 6.83
N ASP A 245 -15.05 4.01 6.19
CA ASP A 245 -16.08 3.17 6.80
C ASP A 245 -15.56 1.76 7.12
N VAL A 246 -14.85 1.12 6.17
CA VAL A 246 -14.27 -0.21 6.37
C VAL A 246 -13.22 -0.21 7.48
N LEU A 247 -12.35 0.80 7.49
CA LEU A 247 -11.35 0.94 8.55
C LEU A 247 -12.05 1.17 9.92
N THR A 248 -13.10 1.99 9.95
CA THR A 248 -13.89 2.24 11.17
C THR A 248 -14.58 0.99 11.69
N GLU A 249 -15.04 0.12 10.80
CA GLU A 249 -15.61 -1.17 11.16
C GLU A 249 -14.61 -2.06 11.92
N CYS A 250 -13.32 -2.01 11.56
CA CYS A 250 -12.27 -2.83 12.19
C CYS A 250 -12.01 -2.46 13.66
N TRP A 251 -12.21 -1.21 14.05
CA TRP A 251 -11.95 -0.75 15.41
C TRP A 251 -13.22 -0.32 16.17
N LYS A 252 -14.39 -0.73 15.68
CA LYS A 252 -15.66 -0.46 16.35
C LYS A 252 -15.65 -1.02 17.77
N GLY A 253 -15.91 -0.16 18.76
CA GLY A 253 -15.85 -0.51 20.19
C GLY A 253 -14.46 -0.34 20.82
N HIS A 254 -13.44 -0.01 20.04
CA HIS A 254 -12.07 0.27 20.51
C HIS A 254 -11.70 1.75 20.43
N GLU A 255 -12.67 2.64 20.18
CA GLU A 255 -12.43 4.06 20.01
C GLU A 255 -11.84 4.72 21.26
N LEU A 256 -10.87 5.60 21.04
CA LEU A 256 -10.24 6.37 22.09
C LEU A 256 -11.22 7.37 22.69
N ARG A 257 -11.46 7.23 23.99
CA ARG A 257 -12.30 8.16 24.75
C ARG A 257 -11.66 9.54 24.83
N GLY A 258 -12.48 10.59 24.76
CA GLY A 258 -12.02 11.97 24.86
C GLY A 258 -11.34 12.30 26.20
N ARG A 259 -10.47 13.31 26.19
CA ARG A 259 -9.64 13.75 27.34
C ARG A 259 -10.45 13.94 28.63
N ARG A 260 -11.63 14.55 28.55
CA ARG A 260 -12.52 14.74 29.72
C ARG A 260 -13.00 13.44 30.36
N SER A 261 -13.26 12.41 29.56
CA SER A 261 -13.68 11.09 30.06
C SER A 261 -12.50 10.40 30.76
N ARG A 262 -11.30 10.46 30.16
CA ARG A 262 -10.08 9.90 30.73
C ARG A 262 -9.70 10.57 32.05
N ASP A 263 -9.79 11.91 32.12
CA ASP A 263 -9.49 12.68 33.33
C ASP A 263 -10.48 12.37 34.46
N LYS A 264 -11.76 12.10 34.13
CA LYS A 264 -12.78 11.68 35.11
C LYS A 264 -12.49 10.28 35.67
N GLU A 265 -12.07 9.32 34.84
CA GLU A 265 -11.72 7.96 35.27
C GLU A 265 -10.43 7.92 36.09
N LYS A 266 -9.40 8.71 35.70
CA LYS A 266 -8.19 8.90 36.51
C LYS A 266 -8.50 9.47 37.90
N ARG A 267 -9.43 10.43 37.98
CA ARG A 267 -9.92 10.98 39.27
C ARG A 267 -10.75 9.97 40.08
N GLN A 268 -11.34 8.97 39.43
CA GLN A 268 -12.12 7.90 40.07
C GLN A 268 -11.27 6.66 40.42
N GLY A 269 -9.95 6.72 40.28
CA GLY A 269 -9.05 5.62 40.64
C GLY A 269 -9.16 4.38 39.75
N LYS A 270 -9.83 4.48 38.59
CA LYS A 270 -9.75 3.46 37.55
C LYS A 270 -8.42 3.62 36.84
N THR A 271 -7.40 2.93 37.34
CA THR A 271 -6.15 2.73 36.62
C THR A 271 -6.46 1.98 35.34
N ASP A 272 -6.02 2.54 34.20
CA ASP A 272 -5.88 1.83 32.93
C ASP A 272 -4.90 0.69 33.22
N GLN A 273 -5.42 -0.47 33.65
CA GLN A 273 -4.63 -1.69 33.69
C GLN A 273 -4.11 -1.89 32.27
N GLY A 274 -2.79 -1.83 32.11
CA GLY A 274 -2.12 -1.71 30.83
C GLY A 274 -2.74 -2.63 29.78
N GLN A 275 -2.98 -2.09 28.58
CA GLN A 275 -3.38 -2.86 27.41
C GLN A 275 -2.29 -3.90 27.12
N GLN A 276 -2.35 -5.04 27.81
CA GLN A 276 -1.51 -6.21 27.61
C GLN A 276 -2.04 -6.98 26.40
N ASP A 277 -1.21 -7.07 25.36
CA ASP A 277 -0.97 -8.18 24.42
C ASP A 277 -2.15 -8.97 23.80
N SER A 278 -3.40 -8.54 23.95
CA SER A 278 -4.51 -9.17 23.24
C SER A 278 -4.50 -8.74 21.76
N PRO A 279 -4.57 -9.68 20.80
CA PRO A 279 -4.75 -9.38 19.38
C PRO A 279 -5.89 -8.37 19.17
N LYS A 280 -5.61 -7.29 18.43
CA LYS A 280 -6.60 -6.24 18.13
C LYS A 280 -7.28 -6.55 16.79
N PRO A 281 -8.57 -6.22 16.60
CA PRO A 281 -9.23 -6.45 15.31
C PRO A 281 -8.83 -5.44 14.21
N TYR A 282 -7.91 -4.53 14.52
CA TYR A 282 -7.44 -3.48 13.62
C TYR A 282 -5.91 -3.33 13.70
N PRO A 283 -5.25 -2.97 12.59
CA PRO A 283 -3.81 -2.72 12.58
C PRO A 283 -3.46 -1.51 13.48
N PRO A 284 -2.35 -1.56 14.24
CA PRO A 284 -1.96 -0.45 15.11
C PRO A 284 -1.56 0.81 14.33
N ARG A 285 -1.06 0.64 13.10
CA ARG A 285 -0.51 1.70 12.25
C ARG A 285 -0.96 1.49 10.81
N ILE A 286 -1.46 2.54 10.17
CA ILE A 286 -2.04 2.50 8.82
C ILE A 286 -1.43 3.62 8.00
N CYS A 287 -0.74 3.28 6.91
CA CYS A 287 -0.34 4.23 5.89
C CYS A 287 -1.40 4.26 4.79
N LEU A 288 -2.00 5.43 4.54
CA LEU A 288 -2.77 5.69 3.33
C LEU A 288 -1.78 6.04 2.23
N HIS A 289 -1.48 5.06 1.37
CA HIS A 289 -0.44 5.22 0.37
C HIS A 289 -0.86 6.20 -0.74
N SER A 290 0.10 6.95 -1.29
CA SER A 290 -0.10 7.96 -2.34
C SER A 290 -1.37 8.78 -2.17
N PHE A 291 -1.55 9.36 -0.98
CA PHE A 291 -2.84 9.94 -0.60
C PHE A 291 -3.25 11.07 -1.57
N SER A 292 -4.37 10.86 -2.27
CA SER A 292 -4.91 11.81 -3.25
C SER A 292 -6.28 12.37 -2.86
N GLY A 293 -6.67 12.21 -1.59
CA GLY A 293 -7.94 12.69 -1.06
C GLY A 293 -7.95 14.21 -0.86
N LYS A 294 -9.15 14.81 -0.82
CA LYS A 294 -9.30 16.23 -0.47
C LYS A 294 -8.95 16.47 1.00
N SER A 295 -8.63 17.72 1.34
CA SER A 295 -8.37 18.21 2.70
C SER A 295 -9.36 17.74 3.77
N ASP A 296 -10.66 17.68 3.46
CA ASP A 296 -11.66 17.21 4.42
C ASP A 296 -11.57 15.71 4.71
N ALA A 297 -11.07 14.90 3.77
CA ALA A 297 -10.78 13.50 4.04
C ALA A 297 -9.63 13.37 5.06
N VAL A 298 -8.58 14.20 4.99
CA VAL A 298 -7.50 14.20 5.99
C VAL A 298 -8.07 14.42 7.40
N LYS A 299 -8.96 15.41 7.57
CA LYS A 299 -9.60 15.71 8.86
C LYS A 299 -10.36 14.51 9.44
N GLN A 300 -10.89 13.63 8.61
CA GLN A 300 -11.59 12.43 9.07
C GLN A 300 -10.63 11.42 9.69
N TYR A 301 -9.44 11.27 9.11
CA TYR A 301 -8.43 10.29 9.52
C TYR A 301 -7.56 10.72 10.70
N ILE A 302 -7.58 12.00 11.09
CA ILE A 302 -6.81 12.52 12.23
C ILE A 302 -7.66 12.74 13.49
N LYS A 303 -8.89 12.20 13.52
CA LYS A 303 -9.78 12.32 14.67
C LYS A 303 -9.15 11.66 15.90
N PRO A 304 -9.11 12.33 17.07
CA PRO A 304 -8.53 11.77 18.29
C PRO A 304 -9.19 10.50 18.82
N SER A 305 -10.39 10.15 18.32
CA SER A 305 -11.11 8.93 18.67
C SER A 305 -10.58 7.69 17.95
N ILE A 306 -9.81 7.86 16.88
CA ILE A 306 -9.25 6.73 16.11
C ILE A 306 -8.16 6.05 16.95
N PRO A 307 -8.23 4.74 17.16
CA PRO A 307 -7.28 4.03 18.02
C PRO A 307 -6.03 3.50 17.29
N ALA A 308 -6.00 3.59 15.96
CA ALA A 308 -4.82 3.33 15.14
C ALA A 308 -4.08 4.65 14.83
N LYS A 309 -2.75 4.59 14.68
CA LYS A 309 -1.99 5.72 14.16
C LYS A 309 -2.09 5.75 12.63
N ILE A 310 -2.64 6.82 12.09
CA ILE A 310 -2.77 7.01 10.64
C ILE A 310 -1.58 7.82 10.13
N PHE A 311 -0.98 7.36 9.04
CA PHE A 311 0.06 8.04 8.27
C PHE A 311 -0.44 8.30 6.85
N PHE A 312 0.10 9.33 6.22
CA PHE A 312 -0.17 9.70 4.84
C PHE A 312 1.15 9.78 4.12
N SER A 313 1.34 8.95 3.09
CA SER A 313 2.49 9.09 2.21
C SER A 313 2.11 9.82 0.93
N PHE A 314 3.13 10.44 0.35
CA PHE A 314 3.03 11.17 -0.90
C PHE A 314 4.18 10.74 -1.82
N SER A 315 3.90 10.65 -3.11
CA SER A 315 4.86 10.31 -4.15
C SER A 315 4.83 11.32 -5.29
N LYS A 316 5.98 11.59 -5.91
CA LYS A 316 6.02 12.44 -7.10
C LYS A 316 5.13 11.88 -8.22
N THR A 317 5.24 10.58 -8.49
CA THR A 317 4.52 9.91 -9.59
C THR A 317 3.00 10.08 -9.51
N ASN A 318 2.39 10.09 -8.31
CA ASN A 318 0.95 10.27 -8.17
C ASN A 318 0.53 11.69 -7.79
N ASN A 319 1.27 12.34 -6.90
CA ASN A 319 0.86 13.61 -6.31
C ASN A 319 1.38 14.83 -7.08
N LEU A 320 2.36 14.69 -7.97
CA LEU A 320 2.93 15.80 -8.76
C LEU A 320 2.74 15.62 -10.27
N ARG A 321 1.83 14.75 -10.70
CA ARG A 321 1.60 14.45 -12.13
C ARG A 321 0.93 15.59 -12.93
N SER A 322 0.29 16.53 -12.25
CA SER A 322 -0.32 17.74 -12.83
C SER A 322 -0.40 18.83 -11.76
N ASP A 323 -0.64 20.07 -12.18
CA ASP A 323 -0.81 21.20 -11.26
C ASP A 323 -2.00 21.02 -10.31
N GLU A 324 -3.09 20.43 -10.78
CA GLU A 324 -4.25 20.12 -9.94
C GLU A 324 -3.94 19.07 -8.88
N GLU A 325 -3.12 18.08 -9.22
CA GLU A 325 -2.71 17.02 -8.29
C GLU A 325 -1.74 17.59 -7.26
N ARG A 326 -0.78 18.40 -7.71
CA ARG A 326 0.16 19.11 -6.84
C ARG A 326 -0.59 19.96 -5.82
N LYS A 327 -1.52 20.80 -6.27
CA LYS A 327 -2.31 21.66 -5.38
C LYS A 327 -3.09 20.87 -4.33
N LYS A 328 -3.72 19.75 -4.72
CA LYS A 328 -4.42 18.87 -3.77
C LYS A 328 -3.46 18.27 -2.74
N ALA A 329 -2.27 17.87 -3.17
CA ALA A 329 -1.25 17.34 -2.28
C ALA A 329 -0.77 18.40 -1.29
N GLU A 330 -0.46 19.61 -1.75
CA GLU A 330 -0.08 20.73 -0.88
C GLU A 330 -1.17 21.06 0.16
N ASP A 331 -2.43 21.11 -0.27
CA ASP A 331 -3.57 21.37 0.61
C ASP A 331 -3.82 20.24 1.63
N ALA A 332 -3.47 18.99 1.28
CA ALA A 332 -3.50 17.87 2.21
C ALA A 332 -2.33 17.95 3.19
N ILE A 333 -1.09 18.12 2.70
CA ILE A 333 0.15 18.19 3.50
C ILE A 333 0.06 19.27 4.57
N LYS A 334 -0.49 20.45 4.25
CA LYS A 334 -0.71 21.54 5.23
C LYS A 334 -1.54 21.10 6.44
N ILE A 335 -2.45 20.14 6.28
CA ILE A 335 -3.38 19.68 7.31
C ILE A 335 -2.87 18.45 8.05
N VAL A 336 -2.13 17.57 7.37
CA VAL A 336 -1.59 16.35 8.00
C VAL A 336 -0.65 16.74 9.16
N PRO A 337 -0.82 16.18 10.37
CA PRO A 337 0.10 16.40 11.47
C PRO A 337 1.55 16.04 11.12
N ASP A 338 2.50 16.82 11.63
CA ASP A 338 3.92 16.67 11.32
C ASP A 338 4.46 15.26 11.62
N ASN A 339 3.87 14.58 12.61
CA ASN A 339 4.25 13.23 13.03
C ASN A 339 3.49 12.09 12.31
N GLN A 340 2.85 12.40 11.17
CA GLN A 340 2.03 11.46 10.38
C GLN A 340 2.33 11.51 8.88
N ILE A 341 3.38 12.23 8.47
CA ILE A 341 3.77 12.35 7.05
C ILE A 341 4.85 11.33 6.74
N LEU A 342 4.66 10.60 5.64
CA LEU A 342 5.63 9.71 5.03
C LEU A 342 5.91 10.16 3.58
N VAL A 343 6.99 9.63 3.01
CA VAL A 343 7.33 9.79 1.59
C VAL A 343 7.47 8.42 0.97
N GLU A 344 7.07 8.31 -0.29
CA GLU A 344 7.24 7.10 -1.07
C GLU A 344 7.55 7.41 -2.53
N SER A 345 8.05 6.41 -3.27
CA SER A 345 8.29 6.56 -4.71
C SER A 345 7.13 6.05 -5.56
N ASP A 346 6.45 4.99 -5.11
CA ASP A 346 5.47 4.23 -5.91
C ASP A 346 6.05 3.66 -7.24
N LEU A 347 7.38 3.60 -7.35
CA LEU A 347 8.05 3.14 -8.55
C LEU A 347 8.25 1.62 -8.56
N HIS A 348 8.34 1.06 -9.75
CA HIS A 348 8.59 -0.37 -9.94
C HIS A 348 10.05 -0.69 -10.29
N THR A 349 10.95 0.30 -10.21
CA THR A 349 12.39 0.17 -10.48
C THR A 349 13.18 0.93 -9.42
N ALA A 350 14.15 0.26 -8.81
CA ALA A 350 15.16 0.92 -7.97
C ALA A 350 16.22 1.60 -8.84
N GLY A 351 16.96 2.53 -8.26
CA GLY A 351 18.08 3.24 -8.88
C GLY A 351 17.98 4.74 -8.70
N GLU A 352 18.83 5.46 -9.44
CA GLU A 352 18.97 6.92 -9.34
C GLU A 352 17.65 7.67 -9.52
N ARG A 353 16.79 7.21 -10.44
CA ARG A 353 15.46 7.80 -10.62
C ARG A 353 14.66 7.80 -9.32
N MET A 354 14.63 6.67 -8.60
CA MET A 354 13.89 6.55 -7.35
C MET A 354 14.45 7.50 -6.29
N ASP A 355 15.78 7.56 -6.13
CA ASP A 355 16.39 8.50 -5.18
C ASP A 355 16.07 9.96 -5.54
N ASN A 356 16.08 10.34 -6.82
CA ASN A 356 15.72 11.69 -7.26
C ASN A 356 14.24 12.01 -7.00
N GLU A 357 13.31 11.08 -7.31
CA GLU A 357 11.89 11.30 -7.03
C GLU A 357 11.59 11.40 -5.52
N LEU A 358 12.32 10.63 -4.69
CA LEU A 358 12.25 10.76 -3.23
C LEU A 358 12.74 12.14 -2.79
N GLU A 359 13.93 12.57 -3.23
CA GLU A 359 14.48 13.88 -2.89
C GLU A 359 13.53 15.03 -3.23
N GLU A 360 12.97 15.03 -4.45
CA GLU A 360 12.00 16.04 -4.88
C GLU A 360 10.77 16.08 -3.98
N MET A 361 10.24 14.91 -3.60
CA MET A 361 9.05 14.81 -2.75
C MET A 361 9.32 15.26 -1.30
N TYR A 362 10.50 14.92 -0.75
CA TYR A 362 10.94 15.42 0.55
C TYR A 362 11.08 16.95 0.56
N ARG A 363 11.74 17.52 -0.46
CA ARG A 363 11.91 18.98 -0.58
C ARG A 363 10.56 19.69 -0.69
N MET A 364 9.65 19.18 -1.51
CA MET A 364 8.31 19.74 -1.65
C MET A 364 7.55 19.72 -0.31
N ILE A 365 7.59 18.62 0.45
CA ILE A 365 6.94 18.59 1.77
C ILE A 365 7.56 19.62 2.71
N CYS A 366 8.89 19.72 2.77
CA CYS A 366 9.57 20.70 3.61
C CYS A 366 9.16 22.13 3.23
N GLU A 367 9.10 22.45 1.93
CA GLU A 367 8.63 23.74 1.43
C GLU A 367 7.20 24.05 1.88
N VAL A 368 6.26 23.12 1.66
CA VAL A 368 4.85 23.29 2.03
C VAL A 368 4.67 23.46 3.54
N LYS A 369 5.50 22.77 4.33
CA LYS A 369 5.47 22.82 5.79
C LYS A 369 6.26 23.99 6.38
N GLY A 370 7.08 24.67 5.59
CA GLY A 370 8.02 25.67 6.09
C GLY A 370 9.08 25.07 7.02
N TRP A 371 9.42 23.79 6.84
CA TRP A 371 10.48 23.13 7.60
C TRP A 371 11.84 23.41 6.97
N VAL A 372 12.86 23.63 7.81
CA VAL A 372 14.25 23.55 7.36
C VAL A 372 14.51 22.12 6.87
N LEU A 373 15.22 21.97 5.75
CA LEU A 373 15.36 20.69 5.06
C LEU A 373 15.89 19.56 5.97
N ASP A 374 16.98 19.79 6.70
CA ASP A 374 17.54 18.84 7.67
C ASP A 374 16.52 18.42 8.74
N GLU A 375 15.78 19.39 9.30
CA GLU A 375 14.75 19.12 10.30
C GLU A 375 13.61 18.29 9.70
N GLY A 376 13.12 18.66 8.52
CA GLY A 376 12.03 17.98 7.84
C GLY A 376 12.36 16.55 7.45
N VAL A 377 13.57 16.31 6.93
CA VAL A 377 14.06 14.95 6.66
C VAL A 377 14.14 14.13 7.96
N GLY A 378 14.59 14.74 9.06
CA GLY A 378 14.60 14.13 10.39
C GLY A 378 13.20 13.74 10.89
N LYS A 379 12.20 14.64 10.76
CA LYS A 379 10.81 14.34 11.15
C LYS A 379 10.23 13.18 10.36
N ILE A 380 10.40 13.17 9.03
CA ILE A 380 9.88 12.11 8.18
C ILE A 380 10.60 10.78 8.48
N ALA A 381 11.90 10.83 8.79
CA ALA A 381 12.65 9.66 9.23
C ALA A 381 12.08 9.05 10.52
N ASP A 382 11.74 9.88 11.51
CA ASP A 382 11.15 9.42 12.76
C ASP A 382 9.74 8.87 12.54
N ASN A 383 8.94 9.52 11.69
CA ASN A 383 7.61 9.01 11.29
C ASN A 383 7.71 7.64 10.63
N TYR A 384 8.69 7.42 9.75
CA TYR A 384 8.91 6.14 9.11
C TYR A 384 9.28 5.05 10.12
N ARG A 385 10.18 5.36 11.05
CA ARG A 385 10.57 4.42 12.13
C ARG A 385 9.37 4.04 12.98
N GLU A 386 8.54 5.00 13.36
CA GLU A 386 7.32 4.73 14.13
C GLU A 386 6.31 3.91 13.30
N PHE A 387 6.15 4.23 12.01
CA PHE A 387 5.28 3.45 11.11
C PHE A 387 5.71 1.98 11.01
N VAL A 388 7.01 1.70 10.88
CA VAL A 388 7.52 0.32 10.74
C VAL A 388 7.67 -0.39 12.08
N PHE A 389 8.27 0.22 13.10
CA PHE A 389 8.65 -0.44 14.36
C PHE A 389 7.73 -0.18 15.54
N GLY A 390 7.08 0.99 15.60
CA GLY A 390 6.02 1.28 16.57
C GLY A 390 6.44 2.27 17.63
#